data_AF-A0A376RD69-F1
#
_entry.id   AF-A0A376RD69-F1
#
_cell.length_a   1.000
_cell.length_b   1.000
_cell.length_c   1.000
_cell.angle_alpha   90.00
_cell.angle_beta   90.00
_cell.angle_gamma   90.00
#
_symmetry.space_group_name_H-M   'P 1'
#
loop_
_entity.id
_entity.type
_entity.pdbx_description
1 polymer ?
#
loop_
_entity_poly.entity_id
_entity_poly.type
_entity_poly.pdbx_seq_one_letter_code
_entity_poly.pdbx_strand_id
1 'polypeptide(L)'
;MVRRVKEFGPLIVSIDTHGKQPDSRKQKAVRRTPRSHRGRDLRARPLHQITLPERLTPLLFRRHNTMKPSTEWWRYLAPLAVIAIIALLPVPAGLENHTWLYFAVFTGVIVGLILEPVPGAVVAMVGISIIAILSPWLLFSPEQLAQPGFKFTAKSLSWAVSGFSNSVIWLIFAAFMLHRL
;
A
#
# COMPACT_ATOMS: atom_id res chain seq x y z
N MET A 1 -7.93 29.93 50.55
CA MET A 1 -7.54 31.31 50.18
C MET A 1 -6.38 31.18 49.18
N VAL A 2 -6.66 30.99 47.89
CA VAL A 2 -6.80 32.03 46.83
C VAL A 2 -5.44 32.47 46.24
N ARG A 3 -5.23 32.00 44.99
CA ARG A 3 -4.53 32.60 43.82
C ARG A 3 -3.00 32.69 43.82
N ARG A 4 -2.39 32.01 42.83
CA ARG A 4 -1.93 32.70 41.61
C ARG A 4 -1.74 31.69 40.44
N VAL A 5 -2.74 31.71 39.56
CA VAL A 5 -2.66 31.25 38.17
C VAL A 5 -1.47 31.96 37.51
N LYS A 6 -0.54 31.20 36.92
CA LYS A 6 0.44 31.77 35.99
C LYS A 6 -0.02 31.42 34.58
N GLU A 7 -0.84 32.34 34.07
CA GLU A 7 -1.24 32.43 32.67
C GLU A 7 0.02 32.44 31.79
N PHE A 8 0.23 31.39 30.99
CA PHE A 8 1.10 31.47 29.83
C PHE A 8 0.18 31.39 28.60
N GLY A 9 -0.18 32.57 28.11
CA GLY A 9 -0.88 32.74 26.84
C GLY A 9 -0.04 32.26 25.64
N PRO A 10 -0.66 32.19 24.45
CA PRO A 10 -0.06 31.59 23.28
C PRO A 10 0.98 32.53 22.67
N LEU A 11 2.26 32.23 22.87
CA LEU A 11 3.31 32.84 22.07
C LEU A 11 3.36 32.14 20.71
N ILE A 12 2.65 32.76 19.76
CA ILE A 12 2.78 32.57 18.33
C ILE A 12 4.26 32.77 17.97
N VAL A 13 4.95 31.69 17.61
CA VAL A 13 6.24 31.76 16.92
C VAL A 13 5.94 32.00 15.45
N SER A 14 6.05 33.27 15.06
CA SER A 14 6.15 33.73 13.69
C SER A 14 7.40 33.10 13.05
N ILE A 15 7.22 32.12 12.15
CA ILE A 15 8.32 31.62 11.33
C ILE A 15 8.48 32.61 10.19
N ASP A 16 9.47 33.49 10.36
CA ASP A 16 9.87 34.46 9.36
C ASP A 16 10.36 33.77 8.09
N THR A 17 9.88 34.32 6.99
CA THR A 17 10.21 33.97 5.61
C THR A 17 11.65 34.39 5.32
N HIS A 18 12.56 33.43 5.16
CA HIS A 18 13.86 33.70 4.54
C HIS A 18 13.87 33.16 3.11
N GLY A 19 13.85 34.11 2.17
CA GLY A 19 13.77 33.89 0.74
C GLY A 19 14.95 33.12 0.15
N LYS A 20 14.61 32.26 -0.81
CA LYS A 20 15.54 31.80 -1.85
C LYS A 20 14.96 32.23 -3.20
N GLN A 21 15.51 33.34 -3.69
CA GLN A 21 15.27 33.95 -4.99
C GLN A 21 15.49 32.93 -6.13
N PRO A 22 14.52 32.67 -7.02
CA PRO A 22 14.79 32.01 -8.29
C PRO A 22 15.41 33.00 -9.29
N ASP A 23 16.51 32.54 -9.88
CA ASP A 23 17.43 33.22 -10.79
C ASP A 23 16.70 33.77 -12.04
N SER A 24 16.41 35.07 -12.03
CA SER A 24 15.68 35.77 -13.09
C SER A 24 16.62 36.33 -14.16
N ARG A 25 17.46 35.48 -14.77
CA ARG A 25 18.47 35.90 -15.77
C ARG A 25 18.39 35.19 -17.13
N LYS A 26 17.20 34.77 -17.59
CA LYS A 26 16.98 34.36 -18.99
C LYS A 26 15.64 34.78 -19.59
N GLN A 27 15.17 36.00 -19.32
CA GLN A 27 14.00 36.57 -20.01
C GLN A 27 14.20 38.06 -20.31
N LYS A 28 15.24 38.43 -21.09
CA LYS A 28 15.34 39.78 -21.67
C LYS A 28 16.43 39.86 -22.74
N ALA A 29 16.21 39.23 -23.90
CA ALA A 29 16.89 39.62 -25.14
C ALA A 29 16.35 38.83 -26.35
N VAL A 30 15.13 39.12 -26.81
CA VAL A 30 14.77 39.10 -28.24
C VAL A 30 13.53 39.99 -28.37
N ARG A 31 13.74 41.25 -28.74
CA ARG A 31 12.69 42.19 -29.14
C ARG A 31 13.17 42.86 -30.43
N ARG A 32 12.25 42.97 -31.41
CA ARG A 32 12.21 43.82 -32.65
C ARG A 32 12.12 42.98 -33.96
N THR A 33 10.92 42.72 -34.50
CA THR A 33 10.08 43.46 -35.52
C THR A 33 10.50 43.18 -36.99
N PRO A 34 9.65 43.29 -38.05
CA PRO A 34 8.34 43.97 -38.17
C PRO A 34 7.22 43.19 -38.92
N ARG A 35 6.03 43.82 -38.98
CA ARG A 35 4.82 43.43 -39.72
C ARG A 35 4.92 43.71 -41.23
N SER A 36 4.10 42.99 -42.00
CA SER A 36 3.53 43.28 -43.34
C SER A 36 4.27 42.71 -44.55
N HIS A 37 3.68 41.69 -45.18
CA HIS A 37 3.25 41.81 -46.59
C HIS A 37 2.17 40.78 -46.99
N ARG A 38 1.12 41.35 -47.58
CA ARG A 38 0.05 40.74 -48.38
C ARG A 38 0.61 39.94 -49.56
N GLY A 39 0.13 38.72 -49.79
CA GLY A 39 0.41 37.94 -51.00
C GLY A 39 -0.47 36.71 -51.12
N ARG A 40 -1.41 36.73 -52.06
CA ARG A 40 -2.15 35.55 -52.52
C ARG A 40 -1.16 34.62 -53.23
N ASP A 41 -1.15 33.34 -52.87
CA ASP A 41 -0.68 32.30 -53.79
C ASP A 41 -1.66 31.13 -53.78
N LEU A 42 -2.62 31.23 -54.70
CA LEU A 42 -3.27 30.08 -55.32
C LEU A 42 -2.29 29.57 -56.39
N ARG A 43 -1.42 28.62 -56.04
CA ARG A 43 -0.73 27.79 -57.04
C ARG A 43 -0.62 26.34 -56.58
N ALA A 44 -1.25 25.51 -57.39
CA ALA A 44 -0.83 24.17 -57.78
C ALA A 44 -0.41 23.20 -56.66
N ARG A 45 -1.35 22.33 -56.26
CA ARG A 45 -0.98 21.03 -55.69
C ARG A 45 -0.59 20.08 -56.83
N PRO A 46 0.66 19.61 -56.92
CA PRO A 46 0.99 18.51 -57.81
C PRO A 46 0.36 17.22 -57.26
N LEU A 47 -0.59 16.67 -58.03
CA LEU A 47 -1.11 15.32 -57.91
C LEU A 47 0.00 14.31 -58.24
N HIS A 48 0.79 13.88 -57.25
CA HIS A 48 1.29 12.51 -57.14
C HIS A 48 2.12 12.33 -55.85
N GLN A 49 1.47 12.46 -54.68
CA GLN A 49 2.01 11.85 -53.47
C GLN A 49 1.36 10.46 -53.35
N ILE A 50 2.13 9.45 -53.71
CA ILE A 50 1.76 8.03 -53.65
C ILE A 50 1.31 7.74 -52.21
N THR A 51 0.00 7.52 -52.05
CA THR A 51 -0.63 7.17 -50.79
C THR A 51 -0.20 5.75 -50.41
N LEU A 52 0.86 5.63 -49.61
CA LEU A 52 1.09 4.44 -48.79
C LEU A 52 -0.15 4.28 -47.89
N PRO A 53 -0.82 3.12 -47.89
CA PRO A 53 -2.00 2.92 -47.07
C PRO A 53 -1.59 2.98 -45.59
N GLU A 54 -2.02 4.05 -44.92
CA GLU A 54 -2.10 4.25 -43.45
C GLU A 54 -2.77 3.07 -42.70
N ARG A 55 -3.25 2.06 -43.42
CA ARG A 55 -3.83 0.83 -42.91
C ARG A 55 -2.81 -0.24 -42.48
N LEU A 56 -1.53 -0.08 -42.79
CA LEU A 56 -0.49 -1.05 -42.41
C LEU A 56 0.34 -0.63 -41.18
N THR A 57 0.21 0.62 -40.73
CA THR A 57 0.90 1.15 -39.54
C THR A 57 0.44 0.56 -38.20
N PRO A 58 -0.78 0.03 -37.99
CA PRO A 58 -1.10 -0.59 -36.69
C PRO A 58 -0.47 -1.99 -36.51
N LEU A 59 0.10 -2.60 -37.57
CA LEU A 59 0.63 -3.98 -37.49
C LEU A 59 2.12 -4.05 -37.13
N LEU A 60 2.87 -2.95 -37.24
CA LEU A 60 4.28 -2.92 -36.86
C LEU A 60 4.50 -2.58 -35.39
N PHE A 61 3.47 -2.13 -34.68
CA PHE A 61 3.49 -2.09 -33.21
C PHE A 61 3.15 -3.47 -32.64
N ARG A 62 3.83 -4.52 -33.15
CA ARG A 62 3.92 -5.79 -32.44
C ARG A 62 4.63 -5.50 -31.13
N ARG A 63 3.80 -5.32 -30.12
CA ARG A 63 4.13 -5.23 -28.71
C ARG A 63 5.16 -6.31 -28.41
N HIS A 64 6.44 -5.96 -28.39
CA HIS A 64 7.46 -6.80 -27.78
C HIS A 64 7.18 -6.74 -26.27
N ASN A 65 6.25 -7.57 -25.82
CA ASN A 65 6.18 -7.99 -24.44
C ASN A 65 7.43 -8.85 -24.21
N THR A 66 8.55 -8.19 -23.97
CA THR A 66 9.63 -8.82 -23.21
C THR A 66 9.04 -9.09 -21.84
N MET A 67 8.53 -10.30 -21.64
CA MET A 67 8.23 -10.80 -20.30
C MET A 67 9.59 -10.83 -19.59
N LYS A 68 9.92 -9.74 -18.87
CA LYS A 68 10.90 -9.85 -17.79
C LYS A 68 10.35 -10.98 -16.91
N PRO A 69 11.11 -12.05 -16.61
CA PRO A 69 10.67 -12.95 -15.56
C PRO A 69 10.37 -12.07 -14.36
N SER A 70 9.14 -12.10 -13.88
CA SER A 70 8.73 -11.31 -12.73
C SER A 70 9.54 -11.82 -11.54
N THR A 71 10.69 -11.19 -11.30
CA THR A 71 11.55 -11.36 -10.13
C THR A 71 10.87 -10.81 -8.87
N GLU A 72 9.55 -10.97 -8.76
CA GLU A 72 8.71 -10.61 -7.60
C GLU A 72 8.26 -11.88 -6.85
N TRP A 73 8.55 -13.08 -7.37
CA TRP A 73 8.23 -14.36 -6.71
C TRP A 73 8.86 -14.48 -5.32
N TRP A 74 10.02 -13.85 -5.09
CA TRP A 74 10.68 -13.84 -3.79
C TRP A 74 9.85 -13.11 -2.72
N ARG A 75 9.00 -12.14 -3.08
CA ARG A 75 8.12 -11.41 -2.13
C ARG A 75 7.01 -12.31 -1.59
N TYR A 76 6.63 -13.35 -2.33
CA TYR A 76 5.69 -14.37 -1.86
C TYR A 76 6.39 -15.41 -0.97
N LEU A 77 7.65 -15.71 -1.25
CA LEU A 77 8.43 -16.65 -0.45
C LEU A 77 8.97 -16.05 0.84
N ALA A 78 9.32 -14.76 0.86
CA ALA A 78 9.90 -14.12 2.04
C ALA A 78 9.02 -14.24 3.30
N PRO A 79 7.69 -13.99 3.26
CA PRO A 79 6.80 -14.25 4.40
C PRO A 79 6.86 -15.70 4.86
N LEU A 80 6.83 -16.64 3.91
CA LEU A 80 6.84 -18.08 4.18
C LEU A 80 8.17 -18.54 4.78
N ALA A 81 9.28 -17.99 4.29
CA ALA A 81 10.63 -18.23 4.80
C ALA A 81 10.77 -17.70 6.23
N VAL A 82 10.23 -16.51 6.54
CA VAL A 82 10.26 -15.96 7.89
C VAL A 82 9.49 -16.85 8.87
N ILE A 83 8.30 -17.32 8.49
CA ILE A 83 7.53 -18.28 9.30
C ILE A 83 8.35 -19.54 9.56
N ALA A 84 8.95 -20.11 8.51
CA ALA A 84 9.74 -21.33 8.61
C ALA A 84 10.96 -21.14 9.51
N ILE A 85 11.70 -20.03 9.36
CA ILE A 85 12.89 -19.73 10.17
C ILE A 85 12.51 -19.62 11.64
N ILE A 86 11.47 -18.85 11.98
CA ILE A 86 11.04 -18.69 13.38
C ILE A 86 10.52 -20.01 13.95
N ALA A 87 9.74 -20.77 13.18
CA ALA A 87 9.24 -22.07 13.62
C ALA A 87 10.34 -23.12 13.83
N LEU A 88 11.47 -23.01 13.12
CA LEU A 88 12.63 -23.90 13.29
C LEU A 88 13.52 -23.51 14.48
N LEU A 89 13.46 -22.24 14.91
CA LEU A 89 14.17 -21.81 16.11
C LEU A 89 13.54 -22.43 17.35
N PRO A 90 14.36 -22.85 18.33
CA PRO A 90 13.85 -23.44 19.55
C PRO A 90 13.02 -22.42 20.32
N VAL A 91 11.91 -22.90 20.90
CA VAL A 91 11.02 -22.08 21.70
C VAL A 91 11.78 -21.52 22.91
N PRO A 92 11.75 -20.20 23.17
CA PRO A 92 12.38 -19.62 24.35
C PRO A 92 11.74 -20.16 25.64
N ALA A 93 12.56 -20.36 26.67
CA ALA A 93 12.09 -20.92 27.93
C ALA A 93 10.95 -20.07 28.53
N GLY A 94 9.88 -20.74 28.97
CA GLY A 94 8.70 -20.11 29.55
C GLY A 94 7.60 -19.72 28.55
N LEU A 95 7.76 -20.03 27.26
CA LEU A 95 6.71 -19.84 26.25
C LEU A 95 6.15 -21.18 25.77
N GLU A 96 4.84 -21.23 25.59
CA GLU A 96 4.14 -22.37 25.02
C GLU A 96 4.39 -22.52 23.51
N ASN A 97 4.46 -23.75 23.02
CA ASN A 97 4.76 -24.03 21.61
C ASN A 97 3.73 -23.41 20.64
N HIS A 98 2.44 -23.47 20.98
CA HIS A 98 1.38 -22.90 20.14
C HIS A 98 1.51 -21.37 20.01
N THR A 99 1.93 -20.69 21.08
CA THR A 99 2.14 -19.23 21.09
C THR A 99 3.35 -18.85 20.24
N TRP A 100 4.42 -19.66 20.27
CA TRP A 100 5.58 -19.46 19.40
C TRP A 100 5.23 -19.59 17.91
N LEU A 101 4.45 -20.61 17.56
CA LEU A 101 3.97 -20.80 16.19
C LEU A 101 3.03 -19.66 15.76
N TYR A 102 2.15 -19.20 16.64
CA TYR A 102 1.29 -18.03 16.38
C TYR A 102 2.13 -16.79 16.08
N PHE A 103 3.16 -16.55 16.89
CA PHE A 103 4.11 -15.46 16.67
C PHE A 103 4.84 -15.59 15.33
N ALA A 104 5.26 -16.80 14.94
CA ALA A 104 5.88 -17.05 13.65
C ALA A 104 4.97 -16.67 12.48
N VAL A 105 3.71 -17.15 12.49
CA VAL A 105 2.71 -16.82 11.46
C VAL A 105 2.40 -15.32 11.44
N PHE A 106 2.20 -14.71 12.59
CA PHE A 106 1.94 -13.27 12.71
C PHE A 106 3.07 -12.42 12.14
N THR A 107 4.31 -12.76 12.45
CA THR A 107 5.50 -12.08 11.90
C THR A 107 5.58 -12.27 10.39
N GLY A 108 5.27 -13.46 9.88
CA GLY A 108 5.15 -13.71 8.45
C GLY A 108 4.11 -12.81 7.77
N VAL A 109 2.93 -12.64 8.38
CA VAL A 109 1.89 -11.73 7.88
C VAL A 109 2.39 -10.29 7.85
N ILE A 110 3.08 -9.81 8.90
CA ILE A 110 3.69 -8.47 8.93
C ILE A 110 4.67 -8.30 7.76
N VAL A 111 5.55 -9.28 7.53
CA VAL A 111 6.48 -9.25 6.40
C VAL A 111 5.74 -9.22 5.06
N GLY A 112 4.67 -10.01 4.92
CA GLY A 112 3.80 -9.96 3.75
C GLY A 112 3.14 -8.59 3.56
N LEU A 113 2.73 -7.92 4.63
CA LEU A 113 2.18 -6.58 4.58
C LEU A 113 3.23 -5.53 4.22
N ILE A 114 4.46 -5.65 4.71
CA ILE A 114 5.57 -4.74 4.37
C ILE A 114 5.99 -4.91 2.91
N LEU A 115 6.07 -6.16 2.45
CA LEU A 115 6.49 -6.46 1.08
C LEU A 115 5.37 -6.23 0.07
N GLU A 116 4.13 -5.99 0.49
CA GLU A 116 2.94 -5.73 -0.34
C GLU A 116 2.91 -6.51 -1.67
N PRO A 117 3.06 -7.85 -1.67
CA PRO A 117 3.05 -8.63 -2.92
C PRO A 117 1.67 -8.56 -3.61
N VAL A 118 0.63 -8.30 -2.81
CA VAL A 118 -0.77 -8.07 -3.19
C VAL A 118 -1.35 -7.01 -2.23
N PRO A 119 -2.56 -6.47 -2.45
CA PRO A 119 -3.15 -5.47 -1.56
C PRO A 119 -3.13 -5.94 -0.10
N GLY A 120 -2.72 -5.07 0.83
CA GLY A 120 -2.52 -5.43 2.24
C GLY A 120 -3.73 -6.10 2.90
N ALA A 121 -4.95 -5.68 2.52
CA ALA A 121 -6.18 -6.33 2.99
C ALA A 121 -6.26 -7.82 2.63
N VAL A 122 -5.80 -8.21 1.43
CA VAL A 122 -5.78 -9.62 0.99
C VAL A 122 -4.76 -10.42 1.82
N VAL A 123 -3.57 -9.86 2.05
CA VAL A 123 -2.55 -10.50 2.91
C VAL A 123 -3.09 -10.71 4.32
N ALA A 124 -3.74 -9.69 4.90
CA ALA A 124 -4.36 -9.79 6.21
C ALA A 124 -5.47 -10.85 6.26
N MET A 125 -6.35 -10.91 5.26
CA MET A 125 -7.41 -11.93 5.18
C MET A 125 -6.85 -13.35 5.08
N VAL A 126 -5.78 -13.54 4.30
CA VAL A 126 -5.10 -14.84 4.21
C VAL A 126 -4.49 -15.21 5.56
N GLY A 127 -3.81 -14.27 6.23
CA GLY A 127 -3.24 -14.49 7.56
C GLY A 127 -4.29 -14.91 8.60
N ILE A 128 -5.40 -14.17 8.69
CA ILE A 128 -6.51 -14.48 9.61
C ILE A 128 -7.09 -15.87 9.30
N SER A 129 -7.27 -16.19 8.00
CA SER A 129 -7.81 -17.48 7.56
C SER A 129 -6.89 -18.65 7.91
N ILE A 130 -5.58 -18.50 7.68
CA ILE A 130 -4.57 -19.50 8.05
C ILE A 130 -4.59 -19.73 9.56
N ILE A 131 -4.60 -18.66 10.36
CA ILE A 131 -4.63 -18.80 11.82
C ILE A 131 -5.94 -19.44 12.31
N ALA A 132 -7.07 -19.11 11.70
CA ALA A 132 -8.37 -19.69 12.06
C ALA A 132 -8.47 -21.18 11.71
N ILE A 133 -7.89 -21.61 10.58
CA ILE A 133 -7.85 -23.03 10.16
C ILE A 133 -6.87 -23.81 11.05
N LEU A 134 -5.68 -23.26 11.28
CA LEU A 134 -4.67 -23.85 12.17
C LEU A 134 -4.89 -23.48 13.64
N SER A 135 -6.10 -23.05 14.03
CA SER A 135 -6.40 -22.63 15.40
C SER A 135 -6.09 -23.68 16.48
N PRO A 136 -6.27 -25.00 16.25
CA PRO A 136 -5.92 -26.00 17.28
C PRO A 136 -4.42 -26.05 17.59
N TRP A 137 -3.57 -25.56 16.69
CA TRP A 137 -2.12 -25.57 16.84
C TRP A 137 -1.53 -24.20 17.21
N LEU A 138 -2.25 -23.11 16.90
CA LEU A 138 -1.76 -21.75 17.06
C LEU A 138 -2.46 -21.01 18.21
N LEU A 139 -3.78 -21.15 18.35
CA LEU A 139 -4.60 -20.31 19.22
C LEU A 139 -4.97 -20.96 20.55
N PHE A 140 -5.09 -22.29 20.58
CA PHE A 140 -5.62 -23.01 21.74
C PHE A 140 -4.58 -23.95 22.31
N SER A 141 -4.55 -24.05 23.63
CA SER A 141 -3.70 -25.02 24.30
C SER A 141 -4.33 -26.43 24.22
N PRO A 142 -3.52 -27.51 24.27
CA PRO A 142 -4.03 -28.88 24.27
C PRO A 142 -5.06 -29.15 25.38
N GLU A 143 -4.89 -28.49 26.53
CA GLU A 143 -5.79 -28.61 27.70
C GLU A 143 -7.14 -27.97 27.43
N GLN A 144 -7.19 -26.84 26.70
CA GLN A 144 -8.44 -26.20 26.30
C GLN A 144 -9.20 -27.04 25.27
N LEU A 145 -8.47 -27.69 24.36
CA LEU A 145 -9.04 -28.58 23.35
C LEU A 145 -9.58 -29.88 23.94
N ALA A 146 -9.00 -30.34 25.06
CA ALA A 146 -9.45 -31.53 25.78
C ALA A 146 -10.72 -31.31 26.63
N GLN A 147 -11.20 -30.06 26.79
CA GLN A 147 -12.39 -29.79 27.57
C GLN A 147 -13.64 -30.39 26.91
N PRO A 148 -14.51 -31.09 27.68
CA PRO A 148 -15.72 -31.69 27.13
C PRO A 148 -16.64 -30.61 26.55
N GLY A 149 -17.04 -30.78 25.28
CA GLY A 149 -17.91 -29.83 24.58
C GLY A 149 -17.21 -28.61 23.97
N PHE A 150 -15.87 -28.54 23.96
CA PHE A 150 -15.15 -27.43 23.34
C PHE A 150 -15.31 -27.43 21.82
N LYS A 151 -16.04 -26.43 21.29
CA LYS A 151 -16.24 -26.24 19.85
C LYS A 151 -15.15 -25.32 19.28
N PHE A 152 -14.00 -25.90 18.93
CA PHE A 152 -12.85 -25.13 18.44
C PHE A 152 -13.20 -24.28 17.20
N THR A 153 -13.98 -24.81 16.25
CA THR A 153 -14.40 -24.09 15.04
C THR A 153 -15.21 -22.83 15.34
N ALA A 154 -16.13 -22.90 16.30
CA ALA A 154 -16.95 -21.76 16.67
C ALA A 154 -16.11 -20.69 17.38
N LYS A 155 -15.19 -21.10 18.25
CA LYS A 155 -14.28 -20.17 18.93
C LYS A 155 -13.28 -19.54 17.97
N SER A 156 -12.72 -20.29 17.02
CA SER A 156 -11.77 -19.75 16.03
C SER A 156 -12.45 -18.78 15.07
N LEU A 157 -13.68 -19.09 14.62
CA LEU A 157 -14.45 -18.17 13.81
C LEU A 157 -14.80 -16.90 14.58
N SER A 158 -15.27 -17.03 15.83
CA SER A 158 -15.57 -15.89 16.69
C SER A 158 -14.34 -15.01 16.92
N TRP A 159 -13.17 -15.61 17.13
CA TRP A 159 -11.90 -14.91 17.21
C TRP A 159 -11.58 -14.17 15.90
N ALA A 160 -11.69 -14.83 14.75
CA ALA A 160 -11.34 -14.26 13.45
C ALA A 160 -12.20 -13.04 13.09
N VAL A 161 -13.49 -13.07 13.41
CA VAL A 161 -14.42 -11.95 13.12
C VAL A 161 -14.45 -10.89 14.22
N SER A 162 -13.88 -11.15 15.39
CA SER A 162 -13.92 -10.24 16.54
C SER A 162 -13.35 -8.85 16.23
N GLY A 163 -12.33 -8.78 15.37
CA GLY A 163 -11.77 -7.51 14.91
C GLY A 163 -12.80 -6.64 14.20
N PHE A 164 -13.64 -7.22 13.33
CA PHE A 164 -14.69 -6.48 12.60
C PHE A 164 -15.83 -6.02 13.49
N SER A 165 -16.00 -6.60 14.68
CA SER A 165 -16.97 -6.16 15.68
C SER A 165 -16.42 -5.06 16.60
N ASN A 166 -15.21 -4.55 16.37
CA ASN A 166 -14.60 -3.53 17.22
C ASN A 166 -15.16 -2.12 16.93
N SER A 167 -15.73 -1.47 17.96
CA SER A 167 -16.33 -0.14 17.85
C SER A 167 -15.36 0.93 17.33
N VAL A 168 -14.06 0.86 17.68
CA VAL A 168 -13.06 1.83 17.21
C VAL A 168 -12.89 1.76 15.70
N ILE A 169 -12.89 0.55 15.13
CA ILE A 169 -12.78 0.36 13.68
C ILE A 169 -13.99 0.97 12.96
N TRP A 170 -15.19 0.74 13.50
CA TRP A 170 -16.41 1.35 12.97
C TRP A 170 -16.44 2.86 13.08
N LEU A 171 -15.90 3.44 14.17
CA LEU A 171 -15.80 4.89 14.31
C LEU A 171 -14.85 5.50 13.26
N ILE A 172 -13.72 4.85 12.99
CA ILE A 172 -12.80 5.28 11.93
C ILE A 172 -13.48 5.18 10.56
N PHE A 173 -14.17 4.08 10.28
CA PHE A 173 -14.90 3.89 9.02
C PHE A 173 -16.02 4.93 8.85
N ALA A 174 -16.83 5.16 9.89
CA ALA A 174 -17.89 6.15 9.89
C ALA A 174 -17.34 7.58 9.69
N ALA A 175 -16.23 7.92 10.34
CA ALA A 175 -15.57 9.22 10.15
C ALA A 175 -15.13 9.42 8.70
N PHE A 176 -14.54 8.41 8.06
CA PHE A 176 -14.18 8.49 6.63
C PHE A 176 -15.40 8.57 5.70
N MET A 177 -16.51 7.91 6.03
CA MET A 177 -17.76 7.99 5.27
C MET A 177 -18.40 9.38 5.40
N LEU A 178 -18.46 9.93 6.61
CA LEU A 178 -18.99 11.26 6.90
C LEU A 178 -18.13 12.38 6.30
N HIS A 179 -16.80 12.19 6.23
CA HIS A 179 -15.91 13.14 5.56
C HIS A 179 -16.20 13.28 4.05
N ARG A 180 -16.79 12.25 3.44
CA ARG A 180 -17.11 12.21 2.00
C ARG A 180 -18.54 12.64 1.69
N LEU A 181 -19.36 12.90 2.71
CA LEU A 181 -20.73 13.42 2.60
C LEU A 181 -20.71 14.95 2.69
#